data_AF-A0A5M8NYE8-F1
#
_entry.id   AF-A0A5M8NYE8-F1
#
_cell.length_a   1.000
_cell.length_b   1.000
_cell.length_c   1.000
_cell.angle_alpha   90.00
_cell.angle_beta   90.00
_cell.angle_gamma   90.00
#
_symmetry.space_group_name_H-M   'P 1'
#
loop_
_entity.id
_entity.type
_entity.pdbx_description
1 polymer ?
#
loop_
_entity_poly.entity_id
_entity_poly.type
_entity_poly.pdbx_seq_one_letter_code
_entity_poly.pdbx_strand_id
1 'polypeptide(L)'
;MCKLCANEFAHTTKNGIMFNYSNNGITVSSILDDRRITAIGYPVKIRVTYKRVRKYYSTGKSLSLEEWRKLPETKSMKLIATRSDIQNTFERIKKVIIELEHGIGFTFDALNLRLGRANTGT
;
A
#
# COMPACT_ATOMS: atom_id res chain seq x y z
N MET A 1 -42.50 -10.24 13.61
CA MET A 1 -41.25 -9.49 13.86
C MET A 1 -40.09 -10.32 13.34
N CYS A 2 -39.76 -10.19 12.04
CA CYS A 2 -38.62 -10.89 11.48
C CYS A 2 -37.38 -10.01 11.67
N LYS A 3 -36.51 -10.42 12.60
CA LYS A 3 -35.20 -9.82 12.79
C LYS A 3 -34.47 -9.87 11.45
N LEU A 4 -34.12 -8.67 10.96
CA LEU A 4 -33.19 -8.43 9.88
C LEU A 4 -32.01 -9.39 10.04
N CYS A 5 -31.90 -10.33 9.10
CA CYS A 5 -30.64 -10.98 8.81
C CYS A 5 -29.74 -9.85 8.29
N ALA A 6 -29.01 -9.21 9.21
CA ALA A 6 -27.90 -8.35 8.87
C ALA A 6 -26.86 -9.27 8.24
N ASN A 7 -27.01 -9.41 6.92
CA ASN A 7 -26.10 -10.07 6.02
C ASN A 7 -24.71 -9.52 6.36
N GLU A 8 -23.88 -10.35 6.98
CA GLU A 8 -22.48 -10.08 7.18
C GLU A 8 -21.88 -9.79 5.80
N PHE A 9 -21.74 -8.51 5.48
CA PHE A 9 -21.01 -8.04 4.31
C PHE A 9 -19.50 -8.25 4.57
N ALA A 10 -19.11 -9.50 4.82
CA ALA A 10 -17.79 -10.00 4.56
C ALA A 10 -17.65 -10.14 3.04
N HIS A 11 -17.65 -9.00 2.34
CA HIS A 11 -16.99 -8.96 1.04
C HIS A 11 -15.52 -9.19 1.29
N THR A 12 -15.18 -10.48 1.29
CA THR A 12 -13.84 -11.01 1.11
C THR A 12 -13.17 -10.19 0.01
N THR A 13 -12.25 -9.32 0.39
CA THR A 13 -11.35 -8.65 -0.54
C THR A 13 -10.50 -9.74 -1.17
N LYS A 14 -10.96 -10.32 -2.29
CA LYS A 14 -10.21 -11.29 -3.11
C LYS A 14 -8.89 -10.74 -3.65
N ASN A 15 -8.60 -9.46 -3.42
CA ASN A 15 -7.30 -8.86 -3.66
C ASN A 15 -6.75 -8.43 -2.31
N GLY A 16 -5.65 -9.01 -1.85
CA GLY A 16 -4.93 -8.61 -0.64
C GLY A 16 -4.33 -7.21 -0.75
N ILE A 17 -5.16 -6.19 -0.96
CA ILE A 17 -4.85 -4.77 -1.04
C ILE A 17 -5.45 -4.11 0.19
N MET A 18 -4.60 -3.57 1.06
CA MET A 18 -5.04 -2.95 2.32
C MET A 18 -5.27 -1.44 2.17
N PHE A 19 -4.44 -0.78 1.37
CA PHE A 19 -4.53 0.65 1.06
C PHE A 19 -4.61 0.83 -0.43
N ASN A 20 -5.52 1.71 -0.88
CA ASN A 20 -5.73 1.98 -2.29
C ASN A 20 -6.05 3.47 -2.50
N TYR A 21 -5.50 4.01 -3.57
CA TYR A 21 -5.79 5.35 -4.06
C TYR A 21 -5.79 5.30 -5.59
N SER A 22 -6.74 5.97 -6.23
CA SER A 22 -6.82 6.03 -7.68
C SER A 22 -7.32 7.40 -8.11
N ASN A 23 -6.57 8.06 -8.99
CA ASN A 23 -6.91 9.38 -9.52
C ASN A 23 -6.25 9.58 -10.89
N ASN A 24 -6.93 10.21 -11.84
CA ASN A 24 -6.42 10.57 -13.18
C ASN A 24 -5.60 9.46 -13.90
N GLY A 25 -6.01 8.19 -13.78
CA GLY A 25 -5.31 7.06 -14.41
C GLY A 25 -4.02 6.63 -13.70
N ILE A 26 -3.74 7.17 -12.52
CA ILE A 26 -2.72 6.71 -11.57
C ILE A 26 -3.42 5.89 -10.48
N THR A 27 -2.90 4.69 -10.20
CA THR A 27 -3.37 3.84 -9.10
C THR A 27 -2.22 3.50 -8.17
N VAL A 28 -2.42 3.69 -6.86
CA VAL A 28 -1.46 3.36 -5.80
C VAL A 28 -2.12 2.32 -4.91
N SER A 29 -1.46 1.19 -4.68
CA SER A 29 -2.00 0.12 -3.84
C SER A 29 -0.92 -0.50 -2.98
N SER A 30 -1.19 -0.76 -1.69
CA SER A 30 -0.34 -1.65 -0.90
C SER A 30 -0.61 -3.10 -1.27
N ILE A 31 0.44 -3.90 -1.44
CA ILE A 31 0.35 -5.31 -1.83
C ILE A 31 1.36 -6.15 -1.03
N LEU A 32 1.00 -7.40 -0.80
CA LEU A 32 1.96 -8.43 -0.42
C LEU A 32 2.53 -9.08 -1.69
N ASP A 33 3.86 -9.12 -1.82
CA ASP A 33 4.53 -9.79 -2.94
C ASP A 33 4.77 -11.27 -2.59
N ASP A 34 3.75 -12.09 -2.83
CA ASP A 34 3.71 -13.53 -2.53
C ASP A 34 4.61 -14.39 -3.44
N ARG A 35 5.28 -13.78 -4.42
CA ARG A 35 6.14 -14.47 -5.39
C ARG A 35 7.53 -14.74 -4.84
N ARG A 36 7.97 -13.97 -3.84
CA ARG A 36 9.32 -14.03 -3.28
C ARG A 36 9.24 -14.17 -1.78
N ILE A 37 9.47 -15.38 -1.28
CA ILE A 37 9.63 -15.62 0.14
C ILE A 37 11.02 -15.16 0.59
N THR A 38 11.08 -14.38 1.65
CA THR A 38 12.31 -14.08 2.38
C THR A 38 12.33 -14.88 3.67
N ALA A 39 13.47 -14.94 4.36
CA ALA A 39 13.59 -15.60 5.65
C ALA A 39 12.58 -15.08 6.70
N ILE A 40 12.07 -13.84 6.54
CA ILE A 40 11.18 -13.16 7.49
C ILE A 40 9.71 -13.18 7.00
N GLY A 41 9.45 -13.60 5.76
CA GLY A 41 8.12 -13.62 5.14
C GLY A 41 8.09 -12.99 3.75
N TYR A 42 6.91 -12.59 3.30
CA TYR A 42 6.72 -11.95 1.99
C TYR A 42 6.84 -10.43 2.10
N PRO A 43 7.59 -9.77 1.20
CA PRO A 43 7.77 -8.33 1.27
C PRO A 43 6.47 -7.59 0.94
N VAL A 44 6.16 -6.57 1.72
CA VAL A 44 5.07 -5.63 1.43
C VAL A 44 5.60 -4.51 0.54
N LYS A 45 4.88 -4.19 -0.52
CA LYS A 45 5.26 -3.16 -1.50
C LYS A 45 4.11 -2.21 -1.76
N ILE A 46 4.44 -0.97 -2.12
CA ILE A 46 3.49 -0.02 -2.68
C ILE A 46 3.61 -0.10 -4.20
N ARG A 47 2.56 -0.58 -4.87
CA ARG A 47 2.46 -0.63 -6.32
C ARG A 47 1.87 0.67 -6.84
N VAL A 48 2.58 1.35 -7.73
CA VAL A 48 2.09 2.51 -8.48
C VAL A 48 1.91 2.10 -9.94
N THR A 49 0.72 2.34 -10.50
CA THR A 49 0.38 2.04 -11.89
C THR A 49 0.01 3.34 -12.61
N TYR A 50 0.61 3.60 -13.75
CA TYR A 50 0.31 4.75 -14.61
C TYR A 50 0.61 4.41 -16.06
N LYS A 51 -0.27 4.77 -16.99
CA LYS A 51 -0.13 4.45 -18.43
C LYS A 51 0.25 2.99 -18.70
N ARG A 52 -0.45 2.05 -18.03
CA ARG A 52 -0.21 0.58 -18.08
C ARG A 52 1.17 0.11 -17.56
N VAL A 53 2.03 1.02 -17.11
CA VAL A 53 3.31 0.70 -16.49
C VAL A 53 3.12 0.55 -14.98
N ARG A 54 3.68 -0.52 -14.40
CA ARG A 54 3.64 -0.81 -12.96
C ARG A 54 5.05 -0.64 -12.38
N LYS A 55 5.18 0.12 -11.31
CA LYS A 55 6.40 0.22 -10.50
C LYS A 55 6.08 -0.14 -9.05
N TYR A 56 7.08 -0.68 -8.36
CA TYR A 56 6.93 -1.19 -7.00
C TYR A 56 7.95 -0.53 -6.07
N TYR A 57 7.47 0.04 -4.97
CA TYR A 57 8.27 0.72 -3.97
C TYR A 57 8.28 -0.10 -2.69
N SER A 58 9.46 -0.31 -2.09
CA SER A 58 9.61 -1.10 -0.87
C SER A 58 9.09 -0.34 0.35
N THR A 59 8.42 -1.04 1.27
CA THR A 59 8.09 -0.51 2.60
C THR A 59 9.12 -0.92 3.66
N GLY A 60 10.06 -1.80 3.32
CA GLY A 60 10.99 -2.42 4.26
C GLY A 60 10.36 -3.45 5.21
N LYS A 61 9.06 -3.74 5.07
CA LYS A 61 8.34 -4.70 5.92
C LYS A 61 8.11 -6.02 5.17
N SER A 62 8.16 -7.11 5.91
CA SER A 62 7.81 -8.44 5.43
C SER A 62 6.83 -9.09 6.40
N LEU A 63 5.85 -9.82 5.87
CA LEU A 63 4.78 -10.45 6.62
C LEU A 63 4.47 -11.83 6.05
N SER A 64 4.02 -12.76 6.89
CA SER A 64 3.39 -13.98 6.41
C SER A 64 2.02 -13.69 5.76
N LEU A 65 1.51 -14.64 4.98
CA LEU A 65 0.16 -14.54 4.40
C LEU A 65 -0.92 -14.40 5.48
N GLU A 66 -0.75 -15.08 6.62
CA GLU A 66 -1.68 -15.03 7.73
C GLU A 66 -1.66 -13.68 8.44
N GLU A 67 -0.47 -13.14 8.73
CA GLU A 67 -0.34 -11.81 9.32
C GLU A 67 -0.92 -10.72 8.39
N TRP A 68 -0.68 -10.82 7.09
CA TRP A 68 -1.25 -9.89 6.10
C TRP A 68 -2.79 -9.90 6.12
N ARG A 69 -3.41 -11.09 6.18
CA ARG A 69 -4.87 -11.24 6.26
C ARG A 69 -5.46 -10.65 7.54
N LYS A 70 -4.74 -10.78 8.66
CA LYS A 70 -5.18 -10.26 9.98
C LYS A 70 -4.85 -8.78 10.18
N LEU A 71 -3.98 -8.20 9.37
CA LEU A 71 -3.45 -6.84 9.52
C LEU A 71 -4.54 -5.75 9.70
N PRO A 72 -5.70 -5.78 9.01
CA PRO A 72 -6.75 -4.78 9.19
C PRO A 72 -7.41 -4.79 10.57
N GLU A 73 -7.54 -5.97 11.19
CA GLU A 73 -8.34 -6.17 12.42
C GLU A 73 -7.51 -6.55 13.65
N THR A 74 -6.20 -6.72 13.46
CA THR A 74 -5.29 -7.16 14.51
C THR A 74 -5.27 -6.21 15.71
N LYS A 75 -5.22 -6.81 16.92
CA LYS A 75 -4.97 -6.12 18.20
C LYS A 75 -3.51 -6.24 18.63
N SER A 76 -2.67 -6.97 17.88
CA SER A 76 -1.26 -7.12 18.20
C SER A 76 -0.52 -5.80 17.97
N MET A 77 0.10 -5.25 19.01
CA MET A 77 0.87 -4.00 18.94
C MET A 77 1.95 -4.05 17.85
N LYS A 78 2.61 -5.19 17.66
CA LYS A 78 3.63 -5.40 16.61
C LYS A 78 3.03 -5.24 15.20
N LEU A 79 1.87 -5.85 14.96
CA LEU A 79 1.20 -5.79 13.66
C LEU A 79 0.54 -4.42 13.43
N ILE A 80 0.06 -3.75 14.48
CA ILE A 80 -0.42 -2.36 14.43
C ILE A 80 0.72 -1.42 14.02
N ALA A 81 1.90 -1.55 14.63
CA ALA A 81 3.07 -0.76 14.26
C ALA A 81 3.46 -1.01 12.80
N THR A 82 3.47 -2.28 12.37
CA THR A 82 3.75 -2.64 10.97
C THR A 82 2.72 -2.06 10.01
N ARG A 83 1.43 -2.08 10.36
CA ARG A 83 0.35 -1.45 9.59
C ARG A 83 0.57 0.06 9.47
N SER A 84 0.97 0.72 10.56
CA SER A 84 1.29 2.15 10.56
C SER A 84 2.47 2.46 9.64
N ASP A 85 3.54 1.68 9.67
CA ASP A 85 4.69 1.87 8.79
C ASP A 85 4.36 1.74 7.30
N ILE A 86 3.51 0.75 6.96
CA ILE A 86 3.00 0.56 5.60
C ILE A 86 2.14 1.77 5.19
N GLN A 87 1.26 2.23 6.08
CA GLN A 87 0.40 3.40 5.84
C GLN A 87 1.23 4.67 5.63
N ASN A 88 2.25 4.89 6.46
CA ASN A 88 3.14 6.05 6.35
C ASN A 88 3.87 6.06 5.00
N THR A 89 4.35 4.89 4.55
CA THR A 89 4.99 4.76 3.24
C THR A 89 3.99 5.04 2.11
N PHE A 90 2.78 4.49 2.22
CA PHE A 90 1.70 4.71 1.25
C PHE A 90 1.31 6.19 1.14
N GLU A 91 1.06 6.87 2.26
CA GLU A 91 0.68 8.28 2.27
C GLU A 91 1.81 9.18 1.80
N ARG A 92 3.08 8.86 2.11
CA ARG A 92 4.24 9.58 1.57
C ARG A 92 4.26 9.53 0.04
N ILE A 93 4.09 8.35 -0.55
CA ILE A 93 4.08 8.18 -2.01
C ILE A 93 2.87 8.90 -2.63
N LYS A 94 1.68 8.71 -2.05
CA LYS A 94 0.44 9.35 -2.49
C LYS A 94 0.55 10.87 -2.45
N LYS A 95 1.08 11.46 -1.38
CA LYS A 95 1.29 12.90 -1.25
C LYS A 95 2.15 13.44 -2.39
N VAL A 96 3.29 12.81 -2.65
CA VAL A 96 4.20 13.21 -3.74
C VAL A 96 3.52 13.11 -5.10
N ILE A 97 2.68 12.08 -5.32
CA ILE A 97 1.90 11.92 -6.55
C ILE A 97 0.91 13.08 -6.72
N ILE A 98 0.14 13.41 -5.69
CA ILE A 98 -0.83 14.52 -5.72
C ILE A 98 -0.12 15.85 -6.04
N GLU A 99 1.03 16.10 -5.42
CA GLU A 99 1.84 17.30 -5.69
C GLU A 99 2.44 17.31 -7.12
N LEU A 100 2.65 16.15 -7.75
CA LEU A 100 3.11 16.06 -9.14
C LEU A 100 1.94 16.31 -10.10
N GLU A 101 0.77 15.76 -9.78
CA GLU A 101 -0.46 15.94 -10.56
C GLU A 101 -0.89 17.41 -10.65
N HIS A 102 -0.82 18.16 -9.55
CA HIS A 102 -1.15 19.60 -9.54
C HIS A 102 -0.07 20.50 -10.15
N GLY A 103 1.12 19.96 -10.44
CA GLY A 103 2.25 20.71 -10.98
C GLY A 103 2.48 20.45 -12.46
N ILE A 104 3.71 20.05 -12.79
CA ILE A 104 4.17 19.78 -14.16
C ILE A 104 3.64 18.45 -14.74
N GLY A 105 2.87 17.68 -13.95
CA GLY A 105 2.36 16.36 -14.31
C GLY A 105 3.15 15.20 -13.70
N PHE A 106 2.50 14.04 -13.64
CA PHE A 106 3.07 12.83 -13.06
C PHE A 106 3.93 12.05 -14.06
N THR A 107 5.17 11.73 -13.66
CA THR A 107 6.02 10.70 -14.27
C THR A 107 6.71 9.88 -13.18
N PHE A 108 7.10 8.64 -13.49
CA PHE A 108 7.85 7.80 -12.55
C PHE A 108 9.21 8.40 -12.20
N ASP A 109 9.86 9.09 -13.14
CA ASP A 109 11.16 9.72 -12.88
C ASP A 109 11.03 10.89 -11.91
N ALA A 110 10.00 11.74 -12.08
CA ALA A 110 9.72 12.83 -11.15
C ALA A 110 9.35 12.31 -9.76
N LEU A 111 8.59 11.21 -9.68
CA LEU A 111 8.29 10.53 -8.42
C LEU A 111 9.57 10.02 -7.74
N ASN A 112 10.43 9.31 -8.49
CA ASN A 112 11.68 8.76 -7.95
C ASN A 112 12.62 9.86 -7.46
N LEU A 113 12.72 10.97 -8.21
CA LEU A 113 13.54 12.12 -7.83
C LEU A 113 13.04 12.73 -6.50
N ARG A 114 11.73 12.93 -6.34
CA ARG A 114 11.16 13.48 -5.10
C ARG A 114 11.29 12.50 -3.92
N LEU A 115 11.10 11.20 -4.15
CA LEU A 115 11.28 10.19 -3.11
C LEU A 115 12.75 10.08 -2.67
N GLY A 116 13.70 10.18 -3.59
CA GLY A 116 15.14 10.16 -3.30
C GLY A 116 15.60 11.36 -2.47
N ARG A 117 15.11 12.57 -2.78
CA ARG A 117 15.41 13.79 -2.01
C ARG A 117 14.81 13.77 -0.60
N ALA A 118 13.70 13.08 -0.40
CA ALA A 118 13.09 12.95 0.92
C ALA A 118 13.84 11.95 1.85
N ASN A 119 14.85 11.22 1.37
CA ASN A 119 15.72 10.39 2.21
C ASN A 119 17.01 11.11 2.67
N THR A 120 17.30 12.31 2.16
CA THR A 120 18.51 13.09 2.48
C THR A 120 18.23 14.23 3.47
N GLY A 121 17.23 14.06 4.35
CA GLY A 121 16.94 15.00 5.44
C GLY A 121 17.44 14.45 6.77
N THR A 122 18.72 14.62 7.05
CA THR A 122 19.32 14.64 8.39
C THR A 122 19.55 16.08 8.79
#